data_AF-A0A9P6SZG9-F1
#
_entry.id   AF-A0A9P6SZG9-F1
#
_cell.length_a   1.000
_cell.length_b   1.000
_cell.length_c   1.000
_cell.angle_alpha   90.00
_cell.angle_beta   90.00
_cell.angle_gamma   90.00
#
_symmetry.space_group_name_H-M   'P 1'
#
loop_
_entity.id
_entity.type
_entity.pdbx_description
1 polymer ?
#
loop_
_entity_poly.entity_id
_entity_poly.type
_entity_poly.pdbx_seq_one_letter_code
_entity_poly.pdbx_strand_id
1 'polypeptide(L)' 'MSNAPVKKSKVAPAPYAKKPAAKAPLNPLIEKTPKNFGVGQDVQPIKDLSRYVKWPEYVRLQRQRKILNQRLK' A
#
# COMPACT_ATOMS: atom_id res chain seq x y z
N MET A 1 35.13 -43.23 24.36
CA MET A 1 35.29 -41.79 24.00
C MET A 1 33.98 -41.10 24.35
N SER A 2 34.00 -40.23 25.35
CA SER A 2 32.84 -39.57 25.95
C SER A 2 32.36 -38.38 25.11
N ASN A 3 31.06 -38.32 24.81
CA ASN A 3 30.44 -37.16 24.15
C ASN A 3 29.72 -36.30 25.19
N ALA A 4 30.22 -35.07 25.42
CA ALA A 4 29.58 -34.07 26.28
C ALA A 4 28.49 -33.29 25.53
N PRO A 5 27.33 -32.97 26.14
CA PRO A 5 26.31 -32.16 25.49
C PRO A 5 26.62 -30.66 25.56
N VAL A 6 26.70 -30.02 24.39
CA VAL A 6 26.89 -28.57 24.22
C VAL A 6 25.67 -27.81 24.77
N LYS A 7 25.88 -26.99 25.80
CA LYS A 7 24.88 -26.08 26.38
C LYS A 7 24.43 -25.04 25.33
N LYS A 8 23.17 -25.10 24.91
CA LYS A 8 22.51 -24.04 24.13
C LYS A 8 22.23 -22.84 25.03
N SER A 9 22.93 -21.73 24.79
CA SER A 9 22.63 -20.41 25.37
C SER A 9 21.19 -20.00 25.04
N LYS A 10 20.36 -19.82 26.07
CA LYS A 10 19.01 -19.21 25.96
C LYS A 10 19.18 -17.70 25.84
N VAL A 11 19.37 -17.21 24.62
CA VAL A 11 19.23 -15.77 24.33
C VAL A 11 17.75 -15.41 24.46
N ALA A 12 17.44 -14.39 25.26
CA ALA A 12 16.08 -13.94 25.48
C ALA A 12 15.46 -13.43 24.17
N PRO A 13 14.19 -13.76 23.86
CA PRO A 13 13.51 -13.26 22.67
C PRO A 13 13.38 -11.73 22.72
N ALA A 14 13.55 -11.07 21.56
CA ALA A 14 13.45 -9.62 21.45
C ALA A 14 12.06 -9.11 21.91
N PRO A 15 11.98 -8.00 22.68
CA PRO A 15 10.76 -7.55 23.37
C PRO A 15 9.60 -7.10 22.45
N TYR A 16 9.75 -7.20 21.12
CA TYR A 16 8.72 -6.80 20.14
C TYR A 16 8.60 -7.74 18.94
N ALA A 17 9.00 -9.01 19.08
CA ALA A 17 8.74 -9.98 18.01
C ALA A 17 7.23 -10.13 17.80
N LYS A 18 6.70 -9.57 16.70
CA LYS A 18 5.32 -9.76 16.27
C LYS A 18 5.10 -11.26 16.08
N LYS A 19 4.35 -11.88 16.98
CA LYS A 19 3.92 -13.28 16.82
C LYS A 19 3.12 -13.37 15.51
N PRO A 20 3.39 -14.34 14.62
CA PRO A 20 2.52 -14.58 13.48
C PRO A 20 1.13 -14.90 14.02
N ALA A 21 0.16 -14.03 13.72
CA ALA A 21 -1.22 -14.25 14.11
C ALA A 21 -1.72 -15.52 13.40
N ALA A 22 -2.18 -16.50 14.17
CA ALA A 22 -2.86 -17.66 13.61
C ALA A 22 -4.11 -17.18 12.88
N LYS A 23 -4.29 -17.60 11.62
CA LYS A 23 -5.48 -17.26 10.84
C LYS A 23 -6.69 -17.88 11.56
N ALA A 24 -7.64 -17.04 11.94
CA ALA A 24 -8.93 -17.51 12.44
C ALA A 24 -9.59 -18.43 11.39
N PRO A 25 -10.37 -19.43 11.81
CA PRO A 25 -11.09 -20.30 10.88
C PRO A 25 -11.97 -19.46 9.96
N LEU A 26 -11.71 -19.56 8.65
CA LEU A 26 -12.51 -18.88 7.63
C LEU A 26 -13.87 -19.58 7.55
N ASN A 27 -14.97 -18.82 7.58
CA ASN A 27 -16.29 -19.39 7.36
C ASN A 27 -16.36 -19.93 5.91
N PRO A 28 -16.65 -21.23 5.69
CA PRO A 28 -16.69 -21.84 4.36
C PRO A 28 -17.76 -21.23 3.43
N LEU A 29 -18.71 -20.47 3.97
CA LEU A 29 -19.70 -19.74 3.19
C LEU A 29 -19.16 -18.43 2.58
N ILE A 30 -17.94 -18.00 2.95
CA ILE A 30 -17.34 -16.74 2.49
C ILE A 30 -16.15 -17.05 1.58
N GLU A 31 -16.33 -16.80 0.29
CA GLU A 31 -15.27 -16.90 -0.72
C GLU A 31 -14.61 -15.55 -1.00
N LYS A 32 -13.33 -15.56 -1.40
CA LYS A 32 -12.64 -14.35 -1.86
C LYS A 32 -12.94 -14.14 -3.35
N THR A 33 -13.55 -13.01 -3.68
CA THR A 33 -13.85 -12.60 -5.07
C THR A 33 -13.04 -11.36 -5.48
N PRO A 34 -11.74 -11.51 -5.81
CA PRO A 34 -10.94 -10.36 -6.22
C PRO A 34 -11.36 -9.90 -7.62
N LYS A 35 -11.58 -8.60 -7.77
CA LYS A 35 -11.82 -7.95 -9.07
C LYS A 35 -10.50 -7.67 -9.79
N ASN A 36 -10.49 -7.80 -11.10
CA ASN A 36 -9.35 -7.46 -11.96
C ASN A 36 -9.59 -6.12 -12.64
N PHE A 37 -8.79 -5.10 -12.29
CA PHE A 37 -8.92 -3.73 -12.82
C PHE A 37 -7.96 -3.42 -13.98
N GLY A 38 -7.48 -4.45 -14.68
CA GLY A 38 -6.73 -4.31 -15.93
C GLY A 38 -7.56 -3.75 -17.08
N VAL A 39 -6.91 -3.43 -18.21
CA VAL A 39 -7.60 -2.93 -19.40
C VAL A 39 -8.53 -4.01 -19.96
N GLY A 40 -9.80 -3.67 -20.16
CA GLY A 40 -10.81 -4.59 -20.72
C GLY A 40 -11.36 -5.64 -19.75
N GLN A 41 -11.13 -5.49 -18.44
CA GLN A 41 -11.61 -6.39 -17.40
C GLN A 41 -12.77 -5.72 -16.61
N ASP A 42 -12.78 -5.83 -15.27
CA ASP A 42 -13.81 -5.23 -14.44
C ASP A 42 -13.78 -3.69 -14.48
N VAL A 43 -14.90 -3.06 -14.09
CA VAL A 43 -15.04 -1.61 -14.00
C VAL A 43 -13.97 -1.02 -13.08
N GLN A 44 -13.28 0.02 -13.57
CA GLN A 44 -12.24 0.70 -12.80
C GLN A 44 -12.81 1.30 -11.50
N PRO A 45 -12.05 1.25 -10.40
CA PRO A 45 -12.44 1.90 -9.16
C PRO A 45 -12.40 3.43 -9.31
N ILE A 46 -13.12 4.12 -8.43
CA ILE A 46 -13.03 5.58 -8.32
C ILE A 46 -11.61 5.95 -7.87
N LYS A 47 -10.96 6.86 -8.62
CA LYS A 47 -9.60 7.36 -8.35
C LYS A 47 -9.64 8.87 -8.16
N ASP A 48 -8.59 9.44 -7.58
CA ASP A 48 -8.45 10.90 -7.54
C ASP A 48 -8.23 11.44 -8.96
N LEU A 49 -9.19 12.22 -9.45
CA LEU A 49 -9.17 12.85 -10.77
C LEU A 49 -8.76 14.32 -10.72
N SER A 50 -8.31 14.83 -9.57
CA SER A 50 -7.93 16.24 -9.36
C SER A 50 -6.98 16.78 -10.43
N ARG A 51 -6.12 15.96 -11.02
CA ARG A 51 -5.20 16.39 -12.10
C ARG A 51 -5.85 16.47 -13.48
N TYR A 52 -6.87 15.66 -13.74
CA TYR A 52 -7.51 15.50 -15.05
C TYR A 52 -8.82 16.29 -15.18
N VAL A 53 -9.35 16.78 -14.06
CA VAL A 53 -10.56 17.61 -14.03
C VAL A 53 -10.33 18.92 -14.77
N LYS A 54 -11.35 19.34 -15.54
CA LYS A 54 -11.45 20.70 -16.07
C LYS A 54 -11.66 21.69 -14.91
N TRP A 55 -10.57 22.25 -14.41
CA TRP A 55 -10.60 23.22 -13.32
C TRP A 55 -11.31 24.53 -13.73
N PRO A 56 -11.95 25.22 -12.77
CA PRO A 56 -12.48 26.55 -12.99
C PRO A 56 -11.44 27.50 -13.58
N GLU A 57 -11.90 28.45 -14.38
CA GLU A 57 -11.03 29.33 -15.17
C GLU A 57 -10.00 30.07 -14.30
N TYR A 58 -10.42 30.62 -13.17
CA TYR A 58 -9.51 31.34 -12.27
C TYR A 58 -8.37 30.47 -11.74
N VAL A 59 -8.62 29.18 -11.46
CA VAL A 59 -7.59 28.24 -11.01
C VAL A 59 -6.57 27.99 -12.11
N ARG A 60 -7.04 27.85 -13.35
CA ARG A 60 -6.16 27.66 -14.52
C ARG A 60 -5.28 28.89 -14.72
N LEU A 61 -5.86 30.09 -14.71
CA LEU A 61 -5.14 31.36 -14.87
C LEU A 61 -4.08 31.57 -13.78
N GLN A 62 -4.43 31.31 -12.52
CA GLN A 62 -3.49 31.43 -11.39
C GLN A 62 -2.30 30.46 -11.52
N ARG A 63 -2.56 29.20 -11.88
CA ARG A 63 -1.51 28.20 -12.11
C ARG A 63 -0.63 28.58 -13.29
N GLN A 64 -1.22 29.02 -14.40
CA GLN A 64 -0.49 29.47 -15.59
C GLN A 64 0.41 30.67 -15.29
N ARG A 65 -0.09 31.68 -14.57
CA ARG A 65 0.70 32.84 -14.15
C ARG A 65 1.92 32.43 -13.32
N LYS A 66 1.73 31.53 -12.35
CA LYS A 66 2.84 31.00 -11.53
C LYS A 66 3.88 30.29 -12.39
N ILE A 67 3.45 29.43 -13.32
CA ILE A 67 4.34 28.70 -14.23
C ILE A 67 5.09 29.68 -15.15
N LEU A 68 4.43 30.71 -15.66
CA LEU A 68 5.04 31.70 -16.52
C LEU A 68 6.17 32.45 -15.80
N ASN A 69 5.93 32.94 -14.59
CA ASN A 69 6.94 33.62 -13.76
C ASN A 69 8.14 32.72 -13.42
N GLN A 70 7.95 31.40 -13.36
CA GLN A 70 9.04 30.46 -13.13
C GLN A 70 9.86 30.18 -14.40
N ARG A 71 9.25 30.31 -15.58
CA ARG A 71 9.87 30.01 -16.87
C ARG A 71 10.57 31.21 -17.48
N LEU A 72 10.04 32.40 -17.26
CA LEU A 72 10.65 33.64 -17.71
C LEU A 72 11.80 34.02 -16.76
N LYS A 73 12.88 34.54 -17.33
CA LYS A 73 14.02 35.11 -16.60
C LYS A 73 13.80 36.60 -16.37
#